data_AF-A0A1Q7AKC7-F1
#
_entry.id   AF-A0A1Q7AKC7-F1
#
_cell.length_a   1.000
_cell.length_b   1.000
_cell.length_c   1.000
_cell.angle_alpha   90.00
_cell.angle_beta   90.00
_cell.angle_gamma   90.00
#
_symmetry.space_group_name_H-M   'P 1'
#
loop_
_entity.id
_entity.type
_entity.pdbx_description
1 polymer ?
#
loop_
_entity_poly.entity_id
_entity_poly.type
_entity_poly.pdbx_seq_one_letter_code
_entity_poly.pdbx_strand_id
1 'polypeptide(L)'
;MRRLLFQTFLLGCAVSLIVSGRLTLRLTLGGAVAWVIIPLFEGASFAIVRRRVRRRGSFARDLDRFAAGDWPWAVWLIAVSGVMSFLTPVQANAWFSAWSSWIAIDLTAFAAALCAASIDVRFFQDAFARTRADAIRDVLLQRAISWSALFVYFAGFAGWPLVVDRLGLAGPLT
;
A
#
# COMPACT_ATOMS: atom_id res chain seq x y z
N MET A 1 -15.66 -5.88 3.53
CA MET A 1 -14.42 -6.62 3.89
C MET A 1 -13.91 -7.53 2.79
N ARG A 2 -14.75 -8.01 1.84
CA ARG A 2 -14.27 -8.84 0.72
C ARG A 2 -13.22 -8.12 -0.13
N ARG A 3 -13.33 -6.79 -0.28
CA ARG A 3 -12.40 -6.00 -1.09
C ARG A 3 -11.03 -5.82 -0.43
N LEU A 4 -10.98 -5.62 0.88
CA LEU A 4 -9.72 -5.60 1.64
C LEU A 4 -8.98 -6.93 1.54
N LEU A 5 -9.71 -8.05 1.66
CA LEU A 5 -9.12 -9.37 1.47
C LEU A 5 -8.56 -9.55 0.05
N PHE A 6 -9.31 -9.09 -0.96
CA PHE A 6 -8.83 -9.10 -2.34
C PHE A 6 -7.56 -8.25 -2.51
N GLN A 7 -7.49 -7.06 -1.92
CA GLN A 7 -6.29 -6.21 -1.96
C GLN A 7 -5.10 -6.90 -1.29
N THR A 8 -5.28 -7.50 -0.10
CA THR A 8 -4.20 -8.24 0.58
C THR A 8 -3.70 -9.41 -0.26
N PHE A 9 -4.62 -10.14 -0.90
CA PHE A 9 -4.29 -11.25 -1.78
C PHE A 9 -3.54 -10.77 -3.03
N LEU A 10 -4.05 -9.74 -3.69
CA LEU A 10 -3.44 -9.14 -4.89
C LEU A 10 -2.02 -8.66 -4.59
N LEU A 11 -1.83 -8.03 -3.42
CA LEU A 11 -0.55 -7.52 -3.02
C LEU A 11 0.44 -8.64 -2.68
N GLY A 12 -0.03 -9.73 -2.06
CA GLY A 12 0.75 -10.96 -1.91
C GLY A 12 1.16 -11.58 -3.25
N CYS A 13 0.26 -11.59 -4.24
CA CYS A 13 0.56 -12.04 -5.60
C CYS A 13 1.63 -11.15 -6.26
N ALA A 14 1.47 -9.83 -6.16
CA ALA A 14 2.40 -8.86 -6.73
C ALA A 14 3.81 -9.04 -6.14
N VAL A 15 3.92 -9.10 -4.81
CA VAL A 15 5.20 -9.32 -4.11
C VAL A 15 5.84 -10.64 -4.52
N SER A 16 5.05 -11.72 -4.60
CA SER A 16 5.55 -13.03 -5.04
C SER A 16 6.15 -12.97 -6.45
N LEU A 17 5.48 -12.31 -7.39
CA LEU A 17 5.95 -12.13 -8.76
C LEU A 17 7.19 -11.23 -8.83
N ILE A 18 7.18 -10.10 -8.13
CA ILE A 18 8.28 -9.13 -8.13
C ILE A 18 9.55 -9.75 -7.55
N VAL A 19 9.45 -10.49 -6.44
CA VAL A 19 10.61 -11.01 -5.73
C VAL A 19 11.13 -12.32 -6.33
N SER A 20 10.23 -13.20 -6.78
CA SER A 20 10.61 -14.56 -7.16
C SER A 20 10.30 -14.94 -8.61
N GLY A 21 9.55 -14.11 -9.34
CA GLY A 21 9.02 -14.44 -10.67
C GLY A 21 8.00 -15.60 -10.67
N ARG A 22 7.59 -16.09 -9.49
CA ARG A 22 6.72 -17.26 -9.35
C ARG A 22 5.51 -16.91 -8.50
N LEU A 23 4.35 -17.47 -8.87
CA LEU A 23 3.15 -17.49 -8.05
C LEU A 23 3.02 -18.88 -7.44
N THR A 24 3.33 -18.99 -6.14
CA THR A 24 3.02 -20.21 -5.38
C THR A 24 2.19 -19.82 -4.17
N LEU A 25 1.28 -20.70 -3.75
CA LEU A 25 0.41 -20.42 -2.60
C LEU A 25 1.21 -20.01 -1.35
N ARG A 26 2.35 -20.67 -1.12
CA ARG A 26 3.26 -20.36 0.00
C ARG A 26 3.84 -18.95 -0.10
N LEU A 27 4.32 -18.55 -1.27
CA LEU A 27 4.91 -17.21 -1.47
C LEU A 27 3.85 -16.11 -1.47
N THR A 28 2.70 -16.37 -2.07
CA THR A 28 1.57 -15.45 -2.07
C THR A 28 1.02 -15.23 -0.67
N LEU A 29 0.85 -16.30 0.13
CA LEU A 29 0.42 -16.19 1.53
C LEU A 29 1.49 -15.49 2.37
N GLY A 30 2.76 -15.85 2.19
CA GLY A 30 3.88 -15.18 2.88
C GLY A 30 3.93 -13.69 2.58
N GLY A 31 3.80 -13.31 1.30
CA GLY A 31 3.72 -11.92 0.86
C GLY A 31 2.47 -11.21 1.38
N ALA A 32 1.30 -11.84 1.32
CA ALA A 32 0.06 -11.27 1.83
C ALA A 32 0.15 -10.98 3.33
N VAL A 33 0.72 -11.91 4.12
CA VAL A 33 0.93 -11.74 5.56
C VAL A 33 1.96 -10.64 5.85
N ALA A 34 3.10 -10.64 5.15
CA ALA A 34 4.14 -9.64 5.36
C ALA A 34 3.67 -8.21 5.04
N TRP A 35 2.72 -8.07 4.12
CA TRP A 35 2.27 -6.77 3.63
C TRP A 35 0.82 -6.42 3.98
N VAL A 36 0.14 -7.23 4.80
CA VAL A 36 -1.21 -6.95 5.31
C VAL A 36 -1.28 -5.62 6.07
N ILE A 37 -0.13 -5.15 6.55
CA ILE A 37 -0.01 -3.89 7.29
C ILE A 37 -0.47 -2.67 6.47
N ILE A 38 -0.32 -2.69 5.14
CA ILE A 38 -0.78 -1.61 4.25
C ILE A 38 -2.29 -1.39 4.35
N PRO A 39 -3.14 -2.37 3.99
CA PRO A 39 -4.58 -2.21 4.09
C PRO A 39 -5.07 -2.03 5.54
N LEU A 40 -4.30 -2.51 6.54
CA LEU A 40 -4.60 -2.24 7.94
C LEU A 40 -4.42 -0.77 8.32
N PHE A 41 -3.30 -0.14 7.94
CA PHE A 41 -3.07 1.28 8.22
C PHE A 41 -4.00 2.19 7.41
N GLU A 42 -4.29 1.86 6.16
CA GLU A 42 -5.30 2.55 5.33
C GLU A 42 -6.70 2.46 5.97
N GLY A 43 -7.10 1.27 6.44
CA GLY A 43 -8.38 1.07 7.11
C GLY A 43 -8.46 1.78 8.48
N ALA A 44 -7.37 1.78 9.24
CA ALA A 44 -7.28 2.45 10.54
C ALA A 44 -7.33 3.97 10.40
N SER A 45 -6.57 4.54 9.47
CA SER A 45 -6.60 5.98 9.18
C SER A 45 -7.98 6.43 8.67
N PHE A 46 -8.62 5.62 7.82
CA PHE A 46 -10.00 5.85 7.40
C PHE A 46 -10.97 5.85 8.59
N ALA A 47 -10.84 4.91 9.53
CA ALA A 47 -11.66 4.87 10.72
C ALA A 47 -11.50 6.12 11.59
N ILE A 48 -10.28 6.64 11.73
CA ILE A 48 -9.96 7.87 12.47
C ILE A 48 -10.66 9.07 11.81
N VAL A 49 -10.50 9.25 10.49
CA VAL A 49 -11.11 10.36 9.77
C VAL A 49 -12.64 10.25 9.80
N ARG A 50 -13.20 9.07 9.57
CA ARG A 50 -14.65 8.82 9.67
C ARG A 50 -15.23 9.19 11.04
N ARG A 51 -14.54 8.84 12.14
CA ARG A 51 -14.96 9.22 13.50
C ARG A 51 -15.04 10.74 13.66
N ARG A 52 -14.11 11.48 13.05
CA ARG A 52 -14.11 12.96 13.06
C ARG A 52 -15.33 13.55 12.36
N VAL A 53 -15.81 12.92 11.30
CA VAL A 53 -17.00 13.36 10.53
C VAL A 53 -18.32 12.93 11.18
N ARG A 54 -18.29 12.20 12.32
CA ARG A 54 -19.46 11.77 13.12
C ARG A 54 -20.57 11.07 12.32
N ARG A 55 -20.23 10.35 11.24
CA ARG A 55 -21.22 9.64 10.43
C ARG A 55 -21.83 8.46 11.19
N ARG A 56 -23.15 8.38 11.20
CA ARG A 56 -23.92 7.21 11.65
C ARG A 56 -24.15 6.27 10.46
N GLY A 57 -23.76 5.00 10.60
CA GLY A 57 -23.88 4.00 9.54
C GLY A 57 -22.93 2.81 9.71
N SER A 58 -23.04 1.81 8.84
CA SER A 58 -22.19 0.63 8.87
C SER A 58 -20.75 0.95 8.42
N PHE A 59 -19.81 0.88 9.36
CA PHE A 59 -18.38 1.05 9.08
C PHE A 59 -17.89 0.10 7.99
N ALA A 60 -18.31 -1.16 8.06
CA ALA A 60 -17.87 -2.19 7.11
C ALA A 60 -18.29 -1.88 5.66
N ARG A 61 -19.45 -1.23 5.46
CA ARG A 61 -19.94 -0.83 4.13
C ARG A 61 -19.16 0.38 3.60
N ASP A 62 -18.90 1.36 4.46
CA ASP A 62 -18.12 2.56 4.09
C ASP A 62 -16.68 2.17 3.74
N LEU A 63 -16.07 1.31 4.55
CA LEU A 63 -14.71 0.80 4.33
C LEU A 63 -14.61 -0.05 3.06
N ASP A 64 -15.60 -0.89 2.74
CA ASP A 64 -15.59 -1.69 1.51
C ASP A 64 -15.71 -0.80 0.26
N ARG A 65 -16.46 0.30 0.33
CA ARG A 65 -16.55 1.29 -0.75
C ARG A 65 -15.27 2.11 -0.90
N PHE A 66 -14.66 2.52 0.21
CA PHE A 66 -13.35 3.17 0.21
C PHE A 66 -12.30 2.27 -0.43
N ALA A 67 -12.20 1.01 0.00
CA ALA A 67 -11.31 0.01 -0.59
C ALA A 67 -11.61 -0.29 -2.08
N ALA A 68 -12.82 -0.01 -2.57
CA ALA A 68 -13.13 -0.12 -4.00
C ALA A 68 -12.53 1.04 -4.82
N GLY A 69 -12.27 2.20 -4.20
CA GLY A 69 -11.67 3.36 -4.83
C GLY A 69 -10.19 3.18 -5.17
N ASP A 70 -9.51 2.26 -4.50
CA ASP A 70 -8.10 1.92 -4.71
C ASP A 70 -7.83 1.08 -5.97
N TRP A 71 -8.80 0.88 -6.85
CA TRP A 71 -8.60 0.13 -8.09
C TRP A 71 -7.45 0.67 -8.99
N PRO A 72 -7.13 1.99 -9.04
CA PRO A 72 -5.96 2.45 -9.80
C PRO A 72 -4.66 1.86 -9.26
N TRP A 73 -4.57 1.70 -7.93
CA TRP A 73 -3.42 1.06 -7.27
C TRP A 73 -3.34 -0.42 -7.63
N ALA A 74 -4.49 -1.11 -7.66
CA ALA A 74 -4.56 -2.50 -8.07
C ALA A 74 -4.12 -2.69 -9.53
N VAL A 75 -4.57 -1.83 -10.45
CA VAL A 75 -4.16 -1.86 -11.86
C VAL A 75 -2.67 -1.60 -12.00
N TRP A 76 -2.14 -0.61 -11.28
CA TRP A 76 -0.70 -0.32 -11.28
C TRP A 76 0.12 -1.51 -10.77
N LEU A 77 -0.28 -2.13 -9.65
CA LEU A 77 0.37 -3.32 -9.12
C LEU A 77 0.35 -4.49 -10.11
N ILE A 78 -0.78 -4.71 -10.79
CA ILE A 78 -0.90 -5.75 -11.83
C ILE A 78 0.04 -5.44 -13.00
N ALA A 79 0.07 -4.19 -13.47
CA ALA A 79 0.92 -3.79 -14.58
C ALA A 79 2.40 -3.98 -14.24
N VAL A 80 2.86 -3.49 -13.09
CA VAL A 80 4.25 -3.66 -12.62
C VAL A 80 4.59 -5.14 -12.47
N SER A 81 3.72 -5.92 -11.82
CA SER A 81 3.93 -7.37 -11.66
C SER A 81 3.99 -8.10 -13.00
N GLY A 82 3.15 -7.70 -13.95
CA GLY A 82 3.15 -8.22 -15.32
C GLY A 82 4.47 -7.93 -16.02
N VAL A 83 4.97 -6.69 -15.95
CA VAL A 83 6.29 -6.34 -16.51
C VAL A 83 7.41 -7.15 -15.83
N MET A 84 7.42 -7.24 -14.50
CA MET A 84 8.44 -8.01 -13.76
C MET A 84 8.43 -9.50 -14.10
N SER A 85 7.27 -10.06 -14.48
CA SER A 85 7.15 -11.48 -14.82
C SER A 85 7.90 -11.85 -16.10
N PHE A 86 8.25 -10.88 -16.95
CA PHE A 86 9.06 -11.09 -18.15
C PHE A 86 10.58 -11.00 -17.90
N LEU A 87 10.99 -10.60 -16.68
CA LEU A 87 12.39 -10.44 -16.32
C LEU A 87 12.89 -11.65 -15.54
N THR A 88 14.11 -12.08 -15.84
CA THR A 88 14.83 -12.99 -14.93
C THR A 88 15.15 -12.28 -13.61
N PRO A 89 15.35 -12.99 -12.48
CA PRO A 89 15.68 -12.35 -11.21
C PRO A 89 16.92 -11.45 -11.28
N VAL A 90 17.92 -11.82 -12.08
CA VAL A 90 19.13 -11.02 -12.31
C VAL A 90 18.81 -9.71 -13.05
N GLN A 91 17.98 -9.79 -14.10
CA GLN A 91 17.54 -8.60 -14.84
C GLN A 91 16.63 -7.70 -14.00
N ALA A 92 15.73 -8.28 -13.21
CA ALA A 92 14.87 -7.54 -12.30
C ALA A 92 15.72 -6.78 -11.26
N ASN A 93 16.70 -7.45 -10.66
CA ASN A 93 17.61 -6.82 -9.70
C ASN A 93 18.45 -5.69 -10.34
N ALA A 94 18.98 -5.91 -11.55
CA ALA A 94 19.69 -4.88 -12.30
C ALA A 94 18.79 -3.68 -12.63
N TRP A 95 17.53 -3.93 -13.00
CA TRP A 95 16.54 -2.90 -13.26
C TRP A 95 16.20 -2.09 -12.01
N PHE A 96 15.98 -2.74 -10.85
CA PHE A 96 15.80 -2.06 -9.56
C PHE A 96 17.05 -1.34 -9.06
N SER A 97 18.24 -1.68 -9.58
CA SER A 97 19.48 -0.98 -9.22
C SER A 97 19.69 0.31 -10.05
N ALA A 98 19.00 0.46 -11.17
CA ALA A 98 19.14 1.63 -12.04
C ALA A 98 18.27 2.80 -11.54
N TRP A 99 18.90 3.96 -11.34
CA TRP A 99 18.23 5.18 -10.87
C TRP A 99 17.07 5.63 -11.78
N SER A 100 17.18 5.43 -13.10
CA SER A 100 16.12 5.75 -14.06
C SER A 100 14.85 4.91 -13.86
N SER A 101 14.99 3.67 -13.42
CA SER A 101 13.86 2.78 -13.11
C SER A 101 13.09 3.25 -11.89
N TRP A 102 13.79 3.72 -10.85
CA TRP A 102 13.14 4.31 -9.67
C TRP A 102 12.26 5.49 -10.04
N ILE A 103 12.76 6.41 -10.89
CA ILE A 103 11.97 7.54 -11.37
C ILE A 103 10.71 7.06 -12.11
N ALA A 104 10.81 6.05 -12.97
CA ALA A 104 9.66 5.53 -13.70
C ALA A 104 8.61 4.87 -12.77
N ILE A 105 9.06 4.09 -11.78
CA ILE A 105 8.20 3.49 -10.76
C ILE A 105 7.52 4.59 -9.96
N ASP A 106 8.29 5.56 -9.46
CA ASP A 106 7.79 6.63 -8.60
C ASP A 106 6.78 7.52 -9.35
N LEU A 107 7.04 7.86 -10.62
CA LEU A 107 6.11 8.65 -11.43
C LEU A 107 4.81 7.91 -11.70
N THR A 108 4.89 6.62 -12.05
CA THR A 108 3.68 5.82 -12.35
C THR A 108 2.89 5.49 -11.08
N ALA A 109 3.57 5.23 -9.97
CA ALA A 109 2.96 5.11 -8.65
C ALA A 109 2.31 6.44 -8.26
N PHE A 110 2.99 7.56 -8.40
CA PHE A 110 2.43 8.88 -8.08
C PHE A 110 1.18 9.18 -8.91
N ALA A 111 1.18 8.85 -10.20
CA ALA A 111 0.00 8.97 -11.06
C ALA A 111 -1.18 8.10 -10.57
N ALA A 112 -0.92 6.85 -10.18
CA ALA A 112 -1.94 5.98 -9.59
C ALA A 112 -2.46 6.53 -8.25
N ALA A 113 -1.60 7.18 -7.45
CA ALA A 113 -1.95 7.75 -6.16
C ALA A 113 -2.85 8.98 -6.34
N LEU A 114 -2.52 9.84 -7.31
CA LEU A 114 -3.36 10.98 -7.69
C LEU A 114 -4.73 10.51 -8.21
N CYS A 115 -4.76 9.46 -9.03
CA CYS A 115 -6.00 8.89 -9.52
C CYS A 115 -6.86 8.35 -8.36
N ALA A 116 -6.28 7.54 -7.46
CA ALA A 116 -6.96 7.04 -6.28
C ALA A 116 -7.45 8.18 -5.37
N ALA A 117 -6.61 9.19 -5.09
CA ALA A 117 -6.99 10.35 -4.30
C ALA A 117 -8.16 11.13 -4.93
N SER A 118 -8.21 11.25 -6.25
CA SER A 118 -9.33 11.91 -6.94
C SER A 118 -10.66 11.15 -6.76
N ILE A 119 -10.60 9.81 -6.72
CA ILE A 119 -11.76 8.94 -6.45
C ILE A 119 -12.16 9.07 -4.97
N ASP A 120 -11.19 9.08 -4.07
CA ASP A 120 -11.44 9.26 -2.64
C ASP A 120 -12.10 10.59 -2.34
N VAL A 121 -11.65 11.69 -2.96
CA VAL A 121 -12.28 13.01 -2.80
C VAL A 121 -13.75 12.95 -3.19
N ARG A 122 -14.08 12.33 -4.35
CA ARG A 122 -15.49 12.14 -4.76
C ARG A 122 -16.26 11.29 -3.77
N PHE A 123 -15.65 10.20 -3.29
CA PHE A 123 -16.25 9.36 -2.26
C PHE A 123 -16.54 10.15 -0.97
N PHE A 124 -15.61 11.00 -0.53
CA PHE A 124 -15.82 11.81 0.68
C PHE A 124 -16.91 12.87 0.48
N GLN A 125 -17.01 13.46 -0.71
CA GLN A 125 -18.09 14.38 -1.07
C GLN A 125 -19.45 13.67 -1.04
N ASP A 126 -19.59 12.56 -1.77
CA ASP A 126 -20.87 11.87 -1.95
C ASP A 126 -21.31 11.15 -0.68
N ALA A 127 -20.37 10.51 0.01
CA ALA A 127 -20.70 9.66 1.13
C ALA A 127 -20.90 10.49 2.42
N PHE A 128 -20.19 11.60 2.60
CA PHE A 128 -20.25 12.41 3.82
C PHE A 128 -20.88 13.80 3.63
N ALA A 129 -21.44 14.10 2.45
CA ALA A 129 -22.01 15.40 2.11
C ALA A 129 -21.03 16.56 2.39
N ARG A 130 -19.74 16.34 2.13
CA ARG A 130 -18.67 17.32 2.37
C ARG A 130 -18.53 18.28 1.20
N THR A 131 -18.13 19.51 1.50
CA THR A 131 -17.62 20.41 0.45
C THR A 131 -16.36 19.83 -0.18
N ARG A 132 -16.01 20.26 -1.40
CA ARG A 132 -14.80 19.78 -2.07
C ARG A 132 -13.54 20.04 -1.25
N ALA A 133 -13.46 21.21 -0.60
CA ALA A 133 -12.32 21.59 0.22
C ALA A 133 -12.20 20.69 1.47
N ASP A 134 -13.31 20.43 2.15
CA ASP A 134 -13.32 19.54 3.31
C ASP A 134 -12.98 18.09 2.94
N ALA A 135 -13.49 17.60 1.80
CA ALA A 135 -13.18 16.27 1.30
C ALA A 135 -11.68 16.14 0.97
N ILE A 136 -11.08 17.13 0.32
CA ILE A 136 -9.62 17.16 0.06
C ILE A 136 -8.86 17.14 1.38
N ARG A 137 -9.26 17.94 2.38
CA ARG A 137 -8.62 17.95 3.69
C ARG A 137 -8.72 16.60 4.40
N ASP A 138 -9.89 15.96 4.36
CA ASP A 138 -10.13 14.66 4.98
C ASP A 138 -9.29 13.56 4.29
N VAL A 139 -9.16 13.59 2.96
CA VAL A 139 -8.28 12.69 2.19
C VAL A 139 -6.79 12.94 2.51
N LEU A 140 -6.34 14.19 2.50
CA LEU A 140 -4.96 14.53 2.83
C LEU A 140 -4.60 14.09 4.25
N LEU A 141 -5.51 14.27 5.21
CA LEU A 141 -5.32 13.82 6.58
C LEU A 141 -5.24 12.29 6.66
N GLN A 142 -6.14 11.59 5.96
CA GLN A 142 -6.15 10.12 5.91
C GLN A 142 -4.83 9.59 5.33
N ARG A 143 -4.37 10.17 4.22
CA ARG A 143 -3.11 9.80 3.55
C ARG A 143 -1.90 10.13 4.42
N ALA A 144 -1.86 11.31 5.04
CA ALA A 144 -0.78 11.69 5.95
C ALA A 144 -0.64 10.71 7.12
N ILE A 145 -1.75 10.28 7.74
CA ILE A 145 -1.72 9.29 8.82
C ILE A 145 -1.25 7.92 8.30
N SER A 146 -1.85 7.44 7.20
CA SER A 146 -1.51 6.13 6.61
C SER A 146 -0.04 6.05 6.20
N TRP A 147 0.42 7.03 5.43
CA TRP A 147 1.78 7.05 4.86
C TRP A 147 2.84 7.29 5.94
N SER A 148 2.55 8.11 6.96
CA SER A 148 3.47 8.25 8.10
C SER A 148 3.59 6.95 8.89
N ALA A 149 2.47 6.25 9.14
CA ALA A 149 2.49 4.97 9.83
C ALA A 149 3.26 3.90 9.03
N LEU A 150 3.05 3.85 7.71
CA LEU A 150 3.81 2.98 6.82
C LEU A 150 5.29 3.31 6.81
N PHE A 151 5.64 4.59 6.70
CA PHE A 151 7.02 5.03 6.72
C PHE A 151 7.72 4.62 8.02
N VAL A 152 7.11 4.86 9.18
CA VAL A 152 7.67 4.46 10.48
C VAL A 152 7.82 2.94 10.57
N TYR A 153 6.84 2.18 10.08
CA TYR A 153 6.90 0.71 10.06
C TYR A 153 8.07 0.20 9.22
N PHE A 154 8.19 0.68 7.97
CA PHE A 154 9.26 0.23 7.06
C PHE A 154 10.64 0.75 7.48
N ALA A 155 10.74 2.00 7.93
CA ALA A 155 11.98 2.56 8.45
C ALA A 155 12.43 1.83 9.73
N GLY A 156 11.49 1.46 10.61
CA GLY A 156 11.77 0.62 11.77
C GLY A 156 12.24 -0.78 11.36
N PHE A 157 11.55 -1.42 10.43
CA PHE A 157 11.92 -2.75 9.93
C PHE A 157 13.31 -2.77 9.28
N ALA A 158 13.62 -1.79 8.42
CA ALA A 158 14.91 -1.68 7.74
C ALA A 158 16.03 -1.15 8.64
N GLY A 159 15.72 -0.27 9.59
CA GLY A 159 16.69 0.37 10.48
C GLY A 159 17.05 -0.47 11.71
N TRP A 160 16.16 -1.34 12.18
CA TRP A 160 16.41 -2.17 13.37
C TRP A 160 17.66 -3.06 13.26
N PRO A 161 17.94 -3.75 12.13
CA PRO A 161 19.19 -4.49 11.94
C PRO A 161 20.44 -3.63 12.15
N LEU A 162 20.44 -2.39 11.66
CA LEU A 162 21.58 -1.46 11.81
C LEU A 162 21.77 -1.02 13.27
N VAL A 163 20.68 -0.89 14.02
CA VAL A 163 20.73 -0.57 15.46
C VAL A 163 21.28 -1.75 16.25
N VAL A 164 20.79 -2.97 15.98
CA VAL A 164 21.27 -4.20 16.62
C VAL A 164 22.77 -4.42 16.37
N ASP A 165 23.22 -4.20 15.13
CA ASP A 165 24.63 -4.27 14.73
C ASP A 165 25.49 -3.23 15.48
N ARG A 166 25.06 -1.96 15.50
CA ARG A 166 25.76 -0.89 16.24
C ARG A 166 25.83 -1.10 17.75
N LEU A 167 24.84 -1.79 18.32
CA LEU A 167 24.80 -2.11 19.75
C LEU A 167 25.58 -3.37 20.11
N GLY A 168 26.20 -4.06 19.13
CA GLY A 168 26.92 -5.31 19.36
C GLY A 168 26.02 -6.46 19.82
N LEU A 169 24.71 -6.36 19.57
CA LEU A 169 23.71 -7.36 19.95
C LEU A 169 23.52 -8.42 18.85
N ALA A 170 24.14 -8.24 17.68
CA ALA A 170 24.23 -9.27 16.66
C ALA A 170 25.18 -10.38 17.15
N GLY A 171 24.61 -11.49 17.63
CA GLY A 171 25.39 -12.70 17.89
C GLY A 171 26.09 -13.20 16.62
N PRO A 172 27.18 -13.98 16.74
CA PRO A 172 27.88 -14.51 15.58
C PRO A 172 26.90 -15.27 14.68
N LEU A 173 26.81 -14.85 13.43
CA LEU A 173 26.01 -15.52 12.40
C LEU A 173 26.58 -16.93 12.21
N THR A 174 25.94 -17.93 12.83
CA THR A 174 26.15 -19.36 12.56
C THR A 174 25.24 -19.81 11.43
#